data_AF-A0AAD4ZXC7-F1
#
_entry.id   AF-A0AAD4ZXC7-F1
#
_cell.length_a   1.000
_cell.length_b   1.000
_cell.length_c   1.000
_cell.angle_alpha   90.00
_cell.angle_beta   90.00
_cell.angle_gamma   90.00
#
_symmetry.space_group_name_H-M   'P 1'
#
loop_
_entity.id
_entity.type
_entity.pdbx_description
1 polymer ?
#
loop_
_entity_poly.entity_id
_entity_poly.type
_entity_poly.pdbx_seq_one_letter_code
_entity_poly.pdbx_strand_id
1 'polypeptide(L)'
;MANLAKLEFAALDLSEDNYLSWVLDAKIHLRANGLGQTIVDENDASPEENAKAMIFLRRHIHEALKSEYVVVDEPLVMWKALGERYDHQRTVSEYNSAMHRITSLMRLCGENISEEDMLEKTLSTFHASNVLLQQQFRHSSFKKYSELVSCLLLAEQNNELLLKNHQSRPTGLSTTS
;
A
#
# COMPACT_ATOMS: atom_id res chain seq x y z
N MET A 1 28.35 -3.15 -22.92
CA MET A 1 27.93 -4.05 -21.81
C MET A 1 27.49 -3.15 -20.67
N ALA A 2 26.19 -3.01 -20.45
CA ALA A 2 25.69 -2.22 -19.33
C ALA A 2 25.93 -3.01 -18.04
N ASN A 3 26.76 -2.48 -17.14
CA ASN A 3 26.78 -2.90 -15.74
C ASN A 3 25.44 -2.48 -15.13
N LEU A 4 24.41 -3.31 -15.30
CA LEU A 4 23.18 -3.19 -14.52
C LEU A 4 23.54 -3.56 -13.09
N ALA A 5 23.94 -2.55 -12.31
CA ALA A 5 24.13 -2.69 -10.89
C ALA A 5 22.82 -3.23 -10.30
N LYS A 6 22.87 -4.47 -9.82
CA LYS A 6 21.76 -5.22 -9.23
C LYS A 6 21.02 -4.28 -8.27
N LEU A 7 19.71 -4.13 -8.48
CA LEU A 7 18.87 -3.35 -7.58
C LEU A 7 18.85 -4.01 -6.20
N GLU A 8 18.70 -3.19 -5.17
CA GLU A 8 18.67 -3.67 -3.78
C GLU A 8 17.41 -4.50 -3.50
N PHE A 9 16.31 -4.16 -4.19
CA PHE A 9 15.03 -4.88 -4.19
C PHE A 9 14.31 -4.64 -5.53
N ALA A 10 13.14 -5.25 -5.71
CA ALA A 10 12.37 -5.13 -6.95
C ALA A 10 11.91 -3.68 -7.18
N ALA A 11 12.06 -3.16 -8.41
CA ALA A 11 11.53 -1.85 -8.77
C ALA A 11 9.99 -1.87 -8.81
N LEU A 12 9.36 -0.74 -8.50
CA LEU A 12 7.91 -0.55 -8.61
C LEU A 12 7.47 -0.82 -10.04
N ASP A 13 6.56 -1.77 -10.22
CA ASP A 13 5.99 -2.11 -11.52
C ASP A 13 4.75 -1.22 -11.83
N LEU A 14 4.16 -1.44 -13.00
CA LEU A 14 2.96 -0.71 -13.43
C LEU A 14 1.66 -1.35 -12.94
N SER A 15 1.70 -2.58 -12.43
CA SER A 15 0.50 -3.36 -12.12
C SER A 15 0.03 -3.19 -10.67
N GLU A 16 0.65 -2.30 -9.89
CA GLU A 16 0.35 -2.02 -8.47
C GLU A 16 0.68 -3.20 -7.52
N ASP A 17 0.80 -4.42 -8.04
CA ASP A 17 0.94 -5.67 -7.28
C ASP A 17 2.08 -5.63 -6.25
N ASN A 18 3.18 -4.93 -6.57
CA ASN A 18 4.34 -4.81 -5.70
C ASN A 18 4.45 -3.48 -4.95
N TYR A 19 3.45 -2.58 -5.05
CA TYR A 19 3.52 -1.23 -4.49
C TYR A 19 3.75 -1.22 -2.98
N LEU A 20 3.03 -2.03 -2.20
CA LEU A 20 3.20 -2.08 -0.75
C LEU A 20 4.57 -2.61 -0.33
N SER A 21 5.06 -3.67 -0.98
CA SER A 21 6.42 -4.18 -0.74
C SER A 21 7.46 -3.13 -1.09
N TRP A 22 7.28 -2.45 -2.23
CA TRP A 22 8.18 -1.39 -2.68
C TRP A 22 8.22 -0.21 -1.70
N VAL A 23 7.06 0.24 -1.20
CA VAL A 23 6.96 1.32 -0.20
C VAL A 23 7.73 0.95 1.07
N LEU A 24 7.58 -0.28 1.55
CA LEU A 24 8.27 -0.76 2.74
C LEU A 24 9.79 -0.76 2.54
N ASP A 25 10.26 -1.39 1.46
CA ASP A 25 11.69 -1.51 1.15
C ASP A 25 12.34 -0.13 0.91
N ALA A 26 11.66 0.76 0.18
CA ALA A 26 12.11 2.13 -0.07
C ALA A 26 12.22 2.94 1.23
N LYS A 27 11.23 2.85 2.13
CA LYS A 27 11.27 3.52 3.44
C LYS A 27 12.44 3.02 4.30
N ILE A 28 12.68 1.70 4.32
CA ILE A 28 13.78 1.11 5.08
C ILE A 28 15.12 1.61 4.53
N HIS A 29 15.29 1.60 3.21
CA HIS A 29 16.53 2.06 2.56
C HIS A 29 16.80 3.54 2.82
N LEU A 30 15.81 4.41 2.62
CA LEU A 30 15.94 5.85 2.87
C LEU A 30 16.31 6.11 4.33
N ARG A 31 15.66 5.44 5.30
CA ARG A 31 16.01 5.58 6.72
C ARG A 31 17.42 5.09 7.04
N ALA A 32 17.83 3.94 6.50
CA ALA A 32 19.17 3.39 6.72
C ALA A 32 20.29 4.31 6.21
N ASN A 33 19.98 5.14 5.20
CA ASN A 33 20.91 6.10 4.60
C ASN A 33 20.75 7.54 5.14
N GLY A 34 19.93 7.76 6.18
CA GLY A 34 19.69 9.10 6.73
C GLY A 34 18.87 10.02 5.82
N LEU A 35 18.19 9.47 4.81
CA LEU A 35 17.35 10.20 3.85
C LEU A 35 15.85 10.12 4.20
N GLY A 36 15.51 9.55 5.35
CA GLY A 36 14.13 9.31 5.75
C GLY A 36 13.26 10.58 5.81
N GLN A 37 13.84 11.74 6.15
CA GLN A 37 13.08 13.00 6.19
C GLN A 37 12.66 13.52 4.81
N THR A 38 13.34 13.12 3.73
CA THR A 38 13.08 13.65 2.36
C THR A 38 11.69 13.31 1.80
N ILE A 39 10.98 12.35 2.42
CA ILE A 39 9.64 11.90 2.04
C ILE A 39 8.56 12.24 3.08
N VAL A 40 8.88 13.14 4.03
CA VAL A 40 7.96 13.61 5.07
C VAL A 40 7.62 15.09 4.83
N ASP A 41 6.41 15.49 5.22
CA ASP A 41 5.99 16.89 5.19
C ASP A 41 6.83 17.78 6.12
N GLU A 42 6.97 19.05 5.73
CA GLU A 42 7.73 20.07 6.49
C GLU A 42 9.19 19.66 6.78
N ASN A 43 9.80 18.87 5.89
CA ASN A 43 11.19 18.46 6.03
C ASN A 43 12.18 19.61 5.79
N ASP A 44 13.33 19.52 6.44
CA ASP A 44 14.47 20.44 6.33
C ASP A 44 15.64 19.83 5.53
N ALA A 45 15.33 18.88 4.64
CA ALA A 45 16.36 18.17 3.88
C ALA A 45 17.18 19.12 3.01
N SER A 46 18.49 18.93 3.03
CA SER A 46 19.41 19.67 2.18
C SER A 46 19.19 19.32 0.69
N PRO A 47 19.59 20.21 -0.23
CA PRO A 47 19.55 19.92 -1.67
C PRO A 47 20.32 18.63 -2.05
N GLU A 48 21.39 18.31 -1.32
CA GLU A 48 22.17 17.08 -1.54
C GLU A 48 21.39 15.83 -1.11
N GLU A 49 20.74 15.86 0.05
CA GLU A 49 19.87 14.76 0.51
C GLU A 49 18.69 14.55 -0.45
N ASN A 50 18.08 15.65 -0.92
CA ASN A 50 17.01 15.59 -1.90
C ASN A 50 17.49 14.95 -3.21
N ALA A 51 18.64 15.37 -3.74
CA ALA A 51 19.21 14.77 -4.94
C ALA A 51 19.51 13.27 -4.77
N LYS A 52 20.07 12.85 -3.62
CA LYS A 52 20.36 11.43 -3.33
C LYS A 52 19.09 10.59 -3.26
N ALA A 53 18.07 11.07 -2.54
CA ALA A 53 16.78 10.41 -2.46
C ALA A 53 16.10 10.33 -3.83
N MET A 54 16.20 11.40 -4.64
CA MET A 54 15.59 11.45 -5.97
C MET A 54 16.23 10.44 -6.93
N ILE A 55 17.56 10.32 -6.91
CA ILE A 55 18.31 9.31 -7.69
C ILE A 55 17.88 7.90 -7.27
N PHE A 56 17.75 7.66 -5.96
CA PHE A 56 17.31 6.37 -5.43
C PHE A 56 15.89 6.01 -5.90
N LEU A 57 14.92 6.91 -5.73
CA LEU A 57 13.53 6.68 -6.14
C LEU A 57 13.44 6.43 -7.64
N ARG A 58 14.08 7.27 -8.47
CA ARG A 58 14.12 7.09 -9.93
C ARG A 58 14.79 5.78 -10.34
N ARG A 59 15.75 5.27 -9.58
CA ARG A 59 16.39 3.98 -9.88
C ARG A 59 15.47 2.78 -9.60
N HIS A 60 14.54 2.93 -8.65
CA HIS A 60 13.68 1.85 -8.18
C HIS A 60 12.23 1.93 -8.69
N ILE A 61 11.95 2.69 -9.75
CA ILE A 61 10.63 2.68 -10.40
C ILE A 61 10.74 2.27 -11.87
N HIS A 62 9.65 1.74 -12.43
CA HIS A 62 9.58 1.35 -13.84
C HIS A 62 9.85 2.53 -14.79
N GLU A 63 10.48 2.27 -15.95
CA GLU A 63 10.92 3.29 -16.90
C GLU A 63 9.79 4.18 -17.44
N ALA A 64 8.60 3.59 -17.63
CA ALA A 64 7.40 4.33 -18.02
C ALA A 64 7.00 5.38 -16.96
N LEU A 65 7.14 5.05 -15.67
CA LEU A 65 6.87 5.99 -14.57
C LEU A 65 7.92 7.11 -14.54
N LYS A 66 9.20 6.79 -14.79
CA LYS A 66 10.25 7.83 -14.90
C LYS A 66 9.96 8.84 -15.99
N SER A 67 9.43 8.36 -17.12
CA SER A 67 9.08 9.20 -18.26
C SER A 67 7.90 10.12 -17.95
N GLU A 68 6.90 9.62 -17.21
CA GLU A 68 5.73 10.39 -16.81
C GLU A 68 6.07 11.47 -15.77
N TYR A 69 6.91 11.13 -14.79
CA TYR A 69 7.36 12.05 -13.75
C TYR A 69 8.69 12.74 -14.07
N VAL A 70 9.00 12.93 -15.36
CA VAL A 70 10.32 13.45 -15.79
C VAL A 70 10.64 14.84 -15.25
N VAL A 71 9.61 15.68 -15.06
CA VAL A 71 9.72 17.06 -14.56
C VAL A 71 9.76 17.14 -13.02
N VAL A 72 9.51 16.03 -12.31
CA VAL A 72 9.53 16.02 -10.85
C VAL A 72 10.98 15.83 -10.38
N ASP A 73 11.49 16.85 -9.69
CA ASP A 73 12.85 16.92 -9.13
C ASP A 73 12.88 16.90 -7.59
N GLU A 74 11.72 16.96 -6.94
CA GLU A 74 11.57 16.83 -5.49
C GLU A 74 11.12 15.42 -5.05
N PRO A 75 11.86 14.76 -4.13
CA PRO A 75 11.52 13.40 -3.66
C PRO A 75 10.15 13.29 -3.03
N LEU A 76 9.77 14.26 -2.20
CA LEU A 76 8.47 14.29 -1.52
C LEU A 76 7.31 14.34 -2.53
N VAL A 77 7.46 15.15 -3.59
CA VAL A 77 6.45 15.28 -4.64
C VAL A 77 6.32 13.98 -5.42
N MET A 78 7.44 13.34 -5.81
CA MET A 78 7.39 12.03 -6.47
C MET A 78 6.77 10.96 -5.54
N TRP A 79 7.17 10.94 -4.27
CA TRP A 79 6.66 9.99 -3.28
C TRP A 79 5.15 10.10 -3.12
N LYS A 80 4.63 11.32 -2.96
CA LYS A 80 3.19 11.58 -2.86
C LYS A 80 2.45 11.23 -4.14
N ALA A 81 2.98 11.57 -5.31
CA ALA A 81 2.32 11.27 -6.58
C ALA A 81 2.22 9.75 -6.85
N LEU A 82 3.26 8.98 -6.49
CA LEU A 82 3.20 7.51 -6.53
C LEU A 82 2.21 6.98 -5.50
N GLY A 83 2.16 7.60 -4.32
CA GLY A 83 1.11 7.45 -3.32
C GLY A 83 -0.28 7.63 -3.90
N GLU A 84 -0.64 8.80 -4.36
CA GLU A 84 -1.96 9.09 -4.90
C GLU A 84 -2.37 8.17 -6.05
N ARG A 85 -1.41 7.68 -6.83
CA ARG A 85 -1.64 6.77 -7.96
C ARG A 85 -1.86 5.31 -7.58
N TYR A 86 -1.15 4.81 -6.58
CA TYR A 86 -1.11 3.38 -6.24
C TYR A 86 -1.56 3.07 -4.82
N ASP A 87 -1.66 4.08 -3.96
CA ASP A 87 -2.32 4.04 -2.66
C ASP A 87 -3.83 4.21 -2.84
N HIS A 88 -4.38 3.37 -3.71
CA HIS A 88 -5.83 3.19 -3.88
C HIS A 88 -6.34 2.11 -2.93
N GLN A 89 -5.68 1.91 -1.79
CA GLN A 89 -6.18 1.06 -0.72
C GLN A 89 -7.52 1.64 -0.24
N ARG A 90 -8.59 1.18 -0.86
CA ARG A 90 -9.94 1.43 -0.41
C ARG A 90 -10.06 0.73 0.92
N THR A 91 -10.22 1.51 1.98
CA THR A 91 -10.39 0.96 3.32
C THR A 91 -11.59 0.03 3.33
N VAL A 92 -11.60 -0.94 4.24
CA VAL A 92 -12.76 -1.83 4.42
C VAL A 92 -14.04 -1.01 4.64
N SER A 93 -13.92 0.14 5.33
CA SER A 93 -15.02 1.09 5.57
C SER A 93 -15.56 1.73 4.28
N GLU A 94 -14.69 2.24 3.41
CA GLU A 94 -15.09 2.86 2.14
C GLU A 94 -15.72 1.83 1.19
N TYR A 95 -15.13 0.64 1.12
CA TYR A 95 -15.69 -0.47 0.35
C TYR A 95 -17.08 -0.82 0.87
N ASN A 96 -17.24 -0.94 2.19
CA ASN A 96 -18.50 -1.28 2.82
C ASN A 96 -19.60 -0.25 2.52
N SER A 97 -19.26 1.04 2.61
CA SER A 97 -20.18 2.13 2.25
C SER A 97 -20.62 2.05 0.78
N ALA A 98 -19.66 1.84 -0.14
CA ALA A 98 -19.95 1.69 -1.55
C ALA A 98 -20.83 0.46 -1.84
N MET A 99 -20.56 -0.67 -1.18
CA MET A 99 -21.36 -1.89 -1.29
C MET A 99 -22.80 -1.64 -0.87
N HIS A 100 -23.03 -1.03 0.30
CA HIS A 100 -24.38 -0.70 0.76
C HIS A 100 -25.10 0.26 -0.18
N ARG A 101 -24.41 1.26 -0.72
CA ARG A 101 -24.99 2.20 -1.70
C ARG A 101 -25.42 1.47 -2.97
N ILE A 102 -24.54 0.64 -3.53
CA ILE A 102 -24.83 -0.13 -4.76
C ILE A 102 -25.98 -1.11 -4.50
N THR A 103 -25.91 -1.89 -3.42
CA THR A 103 -26.98 -2.82 -3.04
C THR A 103 -28.32 -2.11 -2.89
N SER A 104 -28.35 -0.92 -2.29
CA SER A 104 -29.58 -0.12 -2.15
C SER A 104 -30.12 0.32 -3.51
N LEU A 105 -29.25 0.79 -4.40
CA LEU A 105 -29.64 1.17 -5.77
C LEU A 105 -30.17 -0.02 -6.57
N MET A 106 -29.50 -1.17 -6.50
CA MET A 106 -29.96 -2.40 -7.16
C MET A 106 -31.35 -2.81 -6.68
N ARG A 107 -31.58 -2.72 -5.37
CA ARG A 107 -32.88 -3.01 -4.75
C ARG A 107 -33.97 -2.04 -5.22
N LEU A 108 -33.64 -0.76 -5.42
CA LEU A 108 -34.56 0.23 -6.01
C LEU A 108 -34.88 -0.05 -7.48
N CYS A 109 -33.94 -0.65 -8.22
CA CYS A 109 -34.15 -1.12 -9.59
C CYS A 109 -34.90 -2.46 -9.69
N GLY A 110 -35.31 -3.05 -8.54
CA GLY A 110 -36.04 -4.31 -8.48
C GLY A 110 -35.17 -5.57 -8.43
N GLU A 111 -33.84 -5.42 -8.28
CA GLU A 111 -32.95 -6.56 -8.10
C GLU A 111 -32.88 -7.00 -6.63
N ASN A 112 -33.00 -8.31 -6.40
CA ASN A 112 -32.86 -8.90 -5.08
C ASN A 112 -31.41 -9.32 -4.84
N ILE A 113 -30.65 -8.45 -4.20
CA ILE A 113 -29.28 -8.75 -3.75
C ILE A 113 -29.34 -9.44 -2.38
N SER A 114 -28.83 -10.67 -2.29
CA SER A 114 -28.77 -11.46 -1.06
C SER A 114 -27.51 -11.18 -0.23
N GLU A 115 -27.50 -11.63 1.03
CA GLU A 115 -26.31 -11.59 1.90
C GLU A 115 -25.15 -12.39 1.30
N GLU A 116 -25.45 -13.54 0.68
CA GLU A 116 -24.47 -14.40 0.03
C GLU A 116 -23.82 -13.70 -1.16
N ASP A 117 -24.59 -12.97 -1.96
CA ASP A 117 -24.06 -12.18 -3.09
C ASP A 117 -23.09 -11.11 -2.60
N MET A 118 -23.43 -10.41 -1.51
CA MET A 118 -22.57 -9.39 -0.92
C MET A 118 -21.28 -10.01 -0.34
N LEU A 119 -21.38 -11.17 0.31
CA LEU A 119 -20.25 -11.92 0.85
C LEU A 119 -19.29 -12.36 -0.27
N GLU A 120 -19.79 -13.08 -1.28
CA GLU A 120 -18.95 -13.56 -2.38
C GLU A 120 -18.39 -12.42 -3.21
N LYS A 121 -19.18 -11.35 -3.45
CA LYS A 121 -18.66 -10.17 -4.15
C LYS A 121 -17.48 -9.57 -3.40
N THR A 122 -17.57 -9.45 -2.08
CA THR A 122 -16.50 -8.91 -1.23
C THR A 122 -15.27 -9.79 -1.18
N LEU A 123 -15.44 -11.10 -1.10
CA LEU A 123 -14.30 -12.02 -1.15
C LEU A 123 -13.66 -12.02 -2.54
N SER A 124 -14.42 -11.83 -3.61
CA SER A 124 -13.89 -11.79 -4.99
C SER A 124 -13.03 -10.56 -5.30
N THR A 125 -13.13 -9.49 -4.50
CA THR A 125 -12.38 -8.25 -4.70
C THR A 125 -11.04 -8.22 -3.96
N PHE A 126 -10.64 -9.32 -3.31
CA PHE A 126 -9.36 -9.39 -2.63
C PHE A 126 -8.21 -9.36 -3.63
N HIS A 127 -7.15 -8.66 -3.27
CA HIS A 127 -5.90 -8.64 -4.04
C HIS A 127 -5.31 -10.05 -4.18
N ALA A 128 -4.59 -10.32 -5.28
CA ALA A 128 -4.01 -11.63 -5.57
C ALA A 128 -3.05 -12.13 -4.47
N SER A 129 -2.36 -11.22 -3.78
CA SER A 129 -1.51 -11.57 -2.62
C SER A 129 -2.29 -12.11 -1.41
N ASN A 130 -3.61 -11.87 -1.34
CA ASN A 130 -4.48 -12.27 -0.24
C ASN A 130 -5.35 -13.50 -0.57
N VAL A 131 -5.01 -14.27 -1.60
CA VAL A 131 -5.79 -15.47 -2.01
C VAL A 131 -5.93 -16.49 -0.87
N LEU A 132 -4.89 -16.71 -0.06
CA LEU A 132 -4.98 -17.63 1.08
C LEU A 132 -5.98 -17.13 2.13
N LEU A 133 -5.95 -15.83 2.44
CA LEU A 133 -6.87 -15.21 3.39
C LEU A 133 -8.31 -15.24 2.86
N GLN A 134 -8.50 -14.98 1.56
CA GLN A 134 -9.79 -15.12 0.89
C GLN A 134 -10.35 -16.54 1.04
N GLN A 135 -9.55 -17.58 0.81
CA GLN A 135 -9.98 -18.97 0.97
C GLN A 135 -10.36 -19.27 2.43
N GLN A 136 -9.57 -18.80 3.40
CA GLN A 136 -9.88 -18.97 4.82
C GLN A 136 -11.23 -18.34 5.20
N PHE A 137 -11.51 -17.13 4.72
CA PHE A 137 -12.79 -16.47 4.97
C PHE A 137 -13.97 -17.18 4.29
N ARG A 138 -13.79 -17.76 3.10
CA ARG A 138 -14.81 -18.63 2.48
C ARG A 138 -15.13 -19.85 3.32
N HIS A 139 -14.12 -20.47 3.92
CA HIS A 139 -14.30 -21.60 4.83
C HIS A 139 -14.89 -21.21 6.20
N SER A 140 -14.88 -19.92 6.55
CA SER A 140 -15.36 -19.43 7.85
C SER A 140 -16.89 -19.41 7.98
N SER A 141 -17.62 -19.72 6.90
CA SER A 141 -19.08 -19.93 6.90
C SER A 141 -19.91 -18.77 7.51
N PHE A 142 -19.52 -17.53 7.20
CA PHE A 142 -20.31 -16.35 7.59
C PHE A 142 -21.73 -16.42 7.01
N LYS A 143 -22.73 -16.06 7.82
CA LYS A 143 -24.13 -16.03 7.39
C LYS A 143 -24.63 -14.62 7.08
N LYS A 144 -23.92 -13.61 7.59
CA LYS A 144 -24.25 -12.21 7.38
C LYS A 144 -23.03 -11.45 6.89
N TYR A 145 -23.25 -10.55 5.94
CA TYR A 145 -22.23 -9.64 5.43
C TYR A 145 -21.61 -8.78 6.54
N SER A 146 -22.40 -8.35 7.53
CA SER A 146 -21.91 -7.58 8.68
C SER A 146 -20.85 -8.33 9.51
N GLU A 147 -20.93 -9.66 9.58
CA GLU A 147 -19.95 -10.49 10.33
C GLU A 147 -18.60 -10.47 9.61
N LEU A 148 -18.61 -10.66 8.29
CA LEU A 148 -17.40 -10.57 7.46
C LEU A 148 -16.76 -9.18 7.57
N VAL A 149 -17.54 -8.11 7.40
CA VAL A 149 -17.04 -6.72 7.49
C VAL A 149 -16.40 -6.44 8.85
N SER A 150 -17.01 -6.91 9.94
CA SER A 150 -16.45 -6.76 11.29
C SER A 150 -15.08 -7.43 11.42
N CYS A 151 -14.94 -8.66 10.90
CA CYS A 151 -13.65 -9.36 10.89
C CYS A 151 -12.60 -8.64 10.04
N LEU A 152 -12.99 -8.10 8.88
CA LEU A 152 -12.08 -7.38 8.00
C LEU A 152 -11.60 -6.06 8.60
N LEU A 153 -12.49 -5.30 9.26
CA LEU A 153 -12.12 -4.08 9.97
C LEU A 153 -11.13 -4.36 11.10
N LEU A 154 -11.32 -5.44 11.87
CA LEU A 154 -10.38 -5.85 12.91
C LEU A 154 -9.02 -6.25 12.32
N ALA A 155 -9.00 -6.96 11.19
CA ALA A 155 -7.76 -7.34 10.52
C ALA A 155 -6.99 -6.12 9.98
N GLU A 156 -7.69 -5.17 9.37
CA GLU A 156 -7.13 -3.90 8.88
C GLU A 156 -6.48 -3.11 10.02
N GLN A 157 -7.20 -2.90 11.12
CA GLN A 157 -6.67 -2.21 12.31
C GLN A 157 -5.47 -2.93 12.94
N ASN A 158 -5.51 -4.26 13.03
CA ASN A 158 -4.39 -5.04 13.55
C ASN A 158 -3.14 -4.89 12.67
N ASN A 159 -3.28 -4.87 11.35
CA ASN A 159 -2.16 -4.65 10.44
C ASN A 159 -1.56 -3.24 10.61
N GLU A 160 -2.40 -2.21 10.75
CA GLU A 160 -1.92 -0.86 11.06
C GLU A 160 -1.16 -0.81 12.40
N LEU A 161 -1.69 -1.46 13.43
CA LEU A 161 -1.03 -1.53 14.74
C LEU A 161 0.31 -2.25 14.67
N LEU A 162 0.40 -3.35 13.91
CA LEU A 162 1.66 -4.07 13.69
C LEU A 162 2.70 -3.19 12.98
N LEU A 163 2.28 -2.42 11.97
CA LEU A 163 3.15 -1.47 11.27
C LEU A 163 3.65 -0.38 12.21
N LYS A 164 2.77 0.20 13.04
CA LYS A 164 3.14 1.21 14.05
C LYS A 164 4.11 0.64 15.10
N ASN A 165 3.84 -0.57 15.60
CA ASN A 165 4.72 -1.25 16.56
C ASN A 165 6.11 -1.55 15.99
N HIS A 166 6.18 -1.97 14.73
CA HIS A 166 7.45 -2.17 14.04
C HIS A 166 8.25 -0.86 13.95
N GLN A 167 7.58 0.25 13.65
CA GLN A 167 8.21 1.57 13.55
C GLN A 167 8.64 2.15 14.91
N SER A 168 7.91 1.84 15.97
CA SER A 168 8.20 2.31 17.34
C SER A 168 9.28 1.51 18.05
N ARG A 169 9.75 0.40 17.47
CA ARG A 169 10.81 -0.42 18.07
C ARG A 169 12.11 0.38 18.05
N PRO A 170 12.72 0.70 19.20
CA PRO A 170 14.04 1.31 19.20
C PRO A 170 15.01 0.31 18.55
N THR A 171 15.71 0.73 17.51
CA THR A 171 16.85 -0.04 16.99
C THR A 171 17.86 -0.15 18.12
N GLY A 172 17.88 -1.31 18.79
CA GLY A 172 18.68 -1.54 19.97
C GLY A 172 20.17 -1.38 19.68
N LEU A 173 20.74 -0.31 20.23
CA LEU A 173 22.05 -0.24 20.87
C LEU A 173 23.22 -0.91 20.13
N SER A 174 23.98 -0.08 19.40
CA SER A 174 25.43 -0.25 19.29
C SER A 174 26.05 -0.13 20.69
N THR A 175 26.10 -1.24 21.44
CA THR A 175 27.03 -1.31 22.57
C THR A 175 28.43 -1.50 22.02
N THR A 176 29.12 -0.40 21.84
CA THR A 176 30.58 -0.34 21.81
C THR A 176 31.12 -0.75 23.17
N SER A 177 31.87 -1.83 23.24
CA SER A 177 33.02 -2.04 24.15
C SER A 177 33.82 -3.24 23.67
#